data_AF-A0A947DGR2-F1
#
_entry.id   AF-A0A947DGR2-F1
#
_cell.length_a   1.000
_cell.length_b   1.000
_cell.length_c   1.000
_cell.angle_alpha   90.00
_cell.angle_beta   90.00
_cell.angle_gamma   90.00
#
_symmetry.space_group_name_H-M   'P 1'
#
loop_
_entity.id
_entity.type
_entity.pdbx_description
1 polymer ?
#
loop_
_entity_poly.entity_id
_entity_poly.type
_entity_poly.pdbx_seq_one_letter_code
_entity_poly.pdbx_strand_id
1 'polypeptide(L)'
;MSDLPNPPDTRTEAAKAARESYLELARRVIGEPTIDYTQLYQRFIQNEWSAIKLDDEVSLAALKAGKSPKDACIALLQGPYVQHQVYVKDVLRATMTRYAKATVGEAQKQFKGRRQLRIQKSIESEIER
;
A
#
# COMPACT_ATOMS: atom_id res chain seq x y z
N MET A 1 -4.34 12.55 -27.11
CA MET A 1 -4.49 11.89 -25.80
C MET A 1 -3.09 11.53 -25.35
N SER A 2 -2.67 11.88 -24.13
CA SER A 2 -1.35 11.51 -23.63
C SER A 2 -1.29 10.01 -23.44
N ASP A 3 -0.40 9.33 -24.17
CA ASP A 3 -0.14 7.89 -24.02
C ASP A 3 0.59 7.64 -22.69
N LEU A 4 -0.20 7.52 -21.61
CA LEU A 4 0.34 7.17 -20.30
C LEU A 4 0.90 5.74 -20.35
N PRO A 5 2.05 5.48 -19.71
CA PRO A 5 2.66 4.17 -19.76
C PRO A 5 1.74 3.13 -19.12
N ASN A 6 1.68 1.96 -19.73
CA ASN A 6 0.99 0.80 -19.16
C ASN A 6 1.78 0.24 -17.97
N PRO A 7 1.10 -0.41 -17.01
CA PRO A 7 1.79 -1.08 -15.92
C PRO A 7 2.71 -2.19 -16.46
N PRO A 8 3.88 -2.40 -15.82
CA PRO A 8 4.74 -3.54 -16.13
C PRO A 8 4.01 -4.88 -15.92
N ASP A 9 4.35 -5.91 -16.69
CA ASP A 9 3.75 -7.24 -16.55
C ASP A 9 4.19 -7.97 -15.27
N THR A 10 3.27 -8.72 -14.67
CA THR A 10 3.54 -9.69 -13.60
C THR A 10 4.03 -11.01 -14.19
N ARG A 11 5.33 -11.26 -14.09
CA ARG A 11 5.99 -12.42 -14.71
C ARG A 11 5.80 -13.75 -13.97
N THR A 12 5.26 -13.74 -12.76
CA THR A 12 5.06 -14.94 -11.93
C THR A 12 3.68 -14.93 -11.27
N GLU A 13 3.16 -16.11 -10.92
CA GLU A 13 1.89 -16.23 -10.18
C GLU A 13 1.95 -15.53 -8.81
N ALA A 14 3.10 -15.60 -8.13
CA ALA A 14 3.31 -14.86 -6.89
C ALA A 14 3.22 -13.34 -7.09
N ALA A 15 3.73 -12.82 -8.21
CA ALA A 15 3.63 -11.40 -8.53
C ALA A 15 2.18 -11.00 -8.88
N LYS A 16 1.44 -11.86 -9.59
CA LYS A 16 0.01 -11.66 -9.88
C LYS A 16 -0.81 -11.60 -8.59
N ALA A 17 -0.65 -12.59 -7.70
CA ALA A 17 -1.34 -12.62 -6.42
C ALA A 17 -1.00 -11.40 -5.53
N ALA A 18 0.27 -10.98 -5.53
CA ALA A 18 0.67 -9.77 -4.81
C ALA A 18 0.01 -8.50 -5.39
N ARG A 19 -0.15 -8.41 -6.71
CA ARG A 19 -0.80 -7.29 -7.39
C ARG A 19 -2.29 -7.26 -7.11
N GLU A 20 -2.95 -8.42 -7.15
CA GLU A 20 -4.35 -8.55 -6.76
C GLU A 20 -4.56 -8.14 -5.30
N SER A 21 -3.68 -8.60 -4.40
CA SER A 21 -3.72 -8.19 -3.00
C SER A 21 -3.52 -6.68 -2.82
N TYR A 22 -2.66 -6.03 -3.60
CA TYR A 22 -2.51 -4.57 -3.56
C TYR A 22 -3.77 -3.88 -4.08
N LEU A 23 -4.30 -4.32 -5.22
CA LEU A 23 -5.47 -3.74 -5.85
C LEU A 23 -6.70 -3.82 -4.94
N GLU A 24 -6.91 -4.95 -4.25
CA GLU A 24 -7.99 -5.11 -3.27
C GLU A 24 -7.88 -4.09 -2.13
N LEU A 25 -6.68 -3.86 -1.61
CA LEU A 25 -6.44 -2.87 -0.56
C LEU A 25 -6.62 -1.45 -1.08
N ALA A 26 -6.10 -1.13 -2.26
CA ALA A 26 -6.22 0.17 -2.90
C ALA A 26 -7.69 0.53 -3.16
N ARG A 27 -8.49 -0.41 -3.69
CA ARG A 27 -9.94 -0.26 -3.88
C ARG A 27 -10.66 0.18 -2.60
N ARG A 28 -10.31 -0.44 -1.46
CA ARG A 28 -10.87 -0.08 -0.15
C ARG A 28 -10.42 1.31 0.31
N VAL A 29 -9.16 1.65 0.07
CA VAL A 29 -8.58 2.95 0.46
C VAL A 29 -9.22 4.10 -0.33
N ILE A 30 -9.33 3.96 -1.66
CA ILE A 30 -9.83 5.03 -2.52
C ILE A 30 -11.36 5.03 -2.67
N GLY A 31 -12.04 3.98 -2.16
CA GLY A 31 -13.50 3.86 -2.23
C GLY A 31 -14.05 3.50 -3.62
N GLU A 32 -13.21 2.98 -4.52
CA GLU A 32 -13.59 2.62 -5.89
C GLU A 32 -13.46 1.11 -6.09
N PRO A 33 -14.51 0.30 -5.88
CA PRO A 33 -14.41 -1.17 -5.84
C PRO A 33 -14.13 -1.81 -7.20
N THR A 34 -14.41 -1.11 -8.31
CA THR A 34 -14.34 -1.66 -9.67
C THR A 34 -13.13 -1.20 -10.46
N ILE A 35 -12.30 -0.27 -9.94
CA ILE A 35 -11.10 0.18 -10.64
C ILE A 35 -10.19 -1.01 -10.94
N ASP A 36 -9.70 -1.12 -12.17
CA ASP A 36 -8.69 -2.11 -12.52
C ASP A 36 -7.28 -1.59 -12.22
N TYR A 37 -6.29 -2.49 -12.29
CA TYR A 37 -4.91 -2.11 -11.97
C TYR A 37 -4.30 -1.12 -12.97
N THR A 38 -4.67 -1.19 -14.25
CA THR A 38 -4.15 -0.31 -15.30
C THR A 38 -4.63 1.12 -15.05
N GLN A 39 -5.92 1.30 -14.78
CA GLN A 39 -6.51 2.58 -14.42
C GLN A 39 -5.89 3.15 -13.15
N LEU A 40 -5.73 2.33 -12.11
CA LEU A 40 -5.07 2.72 -10.87
C LEU A 40 -3.62 3.17 -11.14
N TYR A 41 -2.87 2.38 -11.90
CA TYR A 41 -1.48 2.68 -12.26
C TYR A 41 -1.40 4.03 -12.98
N GLN A 42 -2.10 4.18 -14.10
CA GLN A 42 -2.07 5.38 -14.93
C GLN A 42 -2.51 6.64 -14.19
N ARG A 43 -3.46 6.53 -13.25
CA ARG A 43 -3.90 7.65 -12.41
C ARG A 43 -2.79 8.11 -11.46
N PHE A 44 -2.18 7.18 -10.73
CA PHE A 44 -1.27 7.53 -9.65
C PHE A 44 0.15 7.86 -10.12
N ILE A 45 0.61 7.34 -11.26
CA ILE A 45 1.94 7.72 -11.80
C ILE A 45 2.01 9.20 -12.24
N GLN A 46 0.88 9.86 -12.48
CA GLN A 46 0.85 11.27 -12.86
C GLN A 46 1.21 12.21 -11.71
N ASN A 47 1.10 11.75 -10.47
CA ASN A 47 1.41 12.53 -9.28
C ASN A 47 2.10 11.66 -8.23
N GLU A 48 3.42 11.83 -8.14
CA GLU A 48 4.28 11.04 -7.27
C GLU A 48 3.86 11.11 -5.79
N TRP A 49 3.48 12.31 -5.31
CA TRP A 49 3.04 12.49 -3.93
C TRP A 49 1.74 11.75 -3.61
N SER A 50 0.79 11.75 -4.55
CA SER A 50 -0.47 11.02 -4.41
C SER A 50 -0.24 9.51 -4.40
N ALA A 51 0.71 9.02 -5.19
CA ALA A 51 1.08 7.59 -5.22
C ALA A 51 1.75 7.14 -3.92
N ILE A 52 2.66 7.96 -3.37
CA ILE A 52 3.29 7.70 -2.06
C ILE A 52 2.24 7.70 -0.95
N LYS A 53 1.30 8.66 -0.96
CA LYS A 53 0.23 8.70 0.03
C LYS A 53 -0.69 7.48 -0.05
N LEU A 54 -1.00 7.01 -1.26
CA LEU A 54 -1.74 5.76 -1.44
C LEU A 54 -1.00 4.57 -0.82
N ASP A 55 0.32 4.50 -0.99
CA ASP A 55 1.17 3.44 -0.42
C ASP A 55 1.15 3.45 1.12
N ASP A 56 1.15 4.63 1.76
CA ASP A 56 0.97 4.78 3.21
C ASP A 56 -0.40 4.24 3.68
N GLU A 57 -1.47 4.65 2.99
CA GLU A 57 -2.84 4.27 3.34
C GLU A 57 -3.12 2.78 3.10
N VAL A 58 -2.61 2.22 1.99
CA VAL A 58 -2.67 0.78 1.68
C VAL A 58 -1.92 -0.03 2.71
N SER A 59 -0.75 0.43 3.15
CA SER A 59 0.03 -0.24 4.20
C SER A 59 -0.75 -0.30 5.51
N LEU A 60 -1.37 0.81 5.92
CA LEU A 60 -2.22 0.85 7.10
C LEU A 60 -3.46 -0.04 6.95
N ALA A 61 -4.09 -0.04 5.77
CA ALA A 61 -5.25 -0.88 5.48
C ALA A 61 -4.91 -2.37 5.54
N ALA A 62 -3.74 -2.77 5.02
CA ALA A 62 -3.26 -4.14 5.08
C ALA A 62 -3.16 -4.64 6.52
N LEU A 63 -2.52 -3.85 7.39
CA LEU A 63 -2.33 -4.20 8.80
C LEU A 63 -3.67 -4.25 9.56
N LYS A 64 -4.59 -3.32 9.29
CA LYS A 64 -5.95 -3.34 9.86
C LYS A 64 -6.75 -4.56 9.41
N ALA A 65 -6.52 -5.05 8.20
CA ALA A 65 -7.12 -6.27 7.68
C ALA A 65 -6.45 -7.56 8.20
N GLY A 66 -5.49 -7.45 9.13
CA GLY A 66 -4.83 -8.60 9.75
C GLY A 66 -3.69 -9.20 8.93
N LYS A 67 -3.28 -8.59 7.81
CA LYS A 67 -2.11 -9.05 7.06
C LYS A 67 -0.84 -8.86 7.88
N SER A 68 0.11 -9.78 7.72
CA SER A 68 1.43 -9.63 8.35
C SER A 68 2.20 -8.45 7.73
N PRO A 69 3.15 -7.82 8.46
CA PRO A 69 4.00 -6.77 7.87
C PRO A 69 4.75 -7.25 6.62
N LYS A 70 5.13 -8.53 6.58
CA LYS A 70 5.78 -9.15 5.41
C LYS A 70 4.85 -9.15 4.21
N ASP A 71 3.60 -9.57 4.37
CA ASP A 71 2.63 -9.62 3.28
C ASP A 71 2.23 -8.22 2.81
N ALA A 72 2.13 -7.27 3.74
CA ALA A 72 1.93 -5.86 3.40
C ALA A 72 3.08 -5.33 2.54
N CYS A 73 4.34 -5.64 2.88
CA CYS A 73 5.50 -5.25 2.06
C CYS A 73 5.43 -5.88 0.65
N ILE A 74 5.07 -7.17 0.55
CA ILE A 74 4.97 -7.88 -0.73
C ILE A 74 3.89 -7.26 -1.63
N ALA A 75 2.73 -6.92 -1.07
CA ALA A 75 1.68 -6.21 -1.79
C ALA A 75 2.15 -4.82 -2.21
N LEU A 76 2.77 -4.05 -1.31
CA LEU A 76 3.24 -2.69 -1.59
C LEU A 76 4.28 -2.62 -2.72
N LEU A 77 5.09 -3.66 -2.89
CA LEU A 77 6.01 -3.76 -4.03
C LEU A 77 5.29 -3.78 -5.38
N GLN A 78 3.99 -4.07 -5.43
CA GLN A 78 3.14 -3.98 -6.61
C GLN A 78 2.38 -2.65 -6.72
N GLY A 79 2.65 -1.66 -5.87
CA GLY A 79 2.02 -0.34 -5.96
C GLY A 79 2.46 0.45 -7.20
N PRO A 80 1.61 1.36 -7.72
CA PRO A 80 1.95 2.19 -8.89
C PRO A 80 3.27 2.92 -8.77
N TYR A 81 3.53 3.54 -7.61
CA TYR A 81 4.79 4.24 -7.33
C TYR A 81 5.98 3.29 -7.47
N VAL A 82 5.97 2.17 -6.75
CA VAL A 82 7.08 1.20 -6.78
C VAL A 82 7.33 0.67 -8.18
N GLN A 83 6.27 0.25 -8.89
CA GLN A 83 6.40 -0.30 -10.24
C GLN A 83 6.94 0.75 -11.22
N HIS A 84 6.47 1.99 -11.14
CA HIS A 84 6.98 3.07 -11.99
C HIS A 84 8.45 3.40 -11.69
N GLN A 85 8.83 3.50 -10.42
CA GLN A 85 10.22 3.75 -10.03
C GLN A 85 11.16 2.65 -10.55
N VAL A 86 10.79 1.38 -10.42
CA VAL A 86 11.65 0.26 -10.81
C VAL A 86 11.77 0.09 -12.33
N TYR A 87 10.66 0.18 -13.06
CA TYR A 87 10.62 -0.25 -14.47
C TYR A 87 10.60 0.90 -15.48
N VAL A 88 10.35 2.13 -15.03
CA VAL A 88 10.32 3.31 -15.91
C VAL A 88 11.42 4.30 -15.54
N LYS A 89 11.71 4.46 -14.23
CA LYS A 89 12.79 5.34 -13.74
C LYS A 89 14.08 4.60 -13.39
N ASP A 90 14.17 3.29 -13.67
CA ASP A 90 15.33 2.43 -13.43
C ASP A 90 15.90 2.47 -11.99
N VAL A 91 15.05 2.75 -11.00
CA VAL A 91 15.44 2.70 -9.59
C VAL A 91 15.69 1.25 -9.17
N LEU A 92 16.82 1.02 -8.52
CA LEU A 92 17.20 -0.32 -8.04
C LEU A 92 16.08 -0.94 -7.18
N ARG A 93 15.73 -2.19 -7.48
CA ARG A 93 14.72 -2.98 -6.72
C ARG A 93 15.02 -3.04 -5.23
N ALA A 94 16.30 -3.09 -4.86
CA ALA A 94 16.73 -3.10 -3.46
C ALA A 94 16.31 -1.79 -2.74
N THR A 95 16.40 -0.65 -3.42
CA THR A 95 15.94 0.64 -2.92
C THR A 95 14.44 0.62 -2.67
N MET A 96 13.65 0.12 -3.63
CA MET A 96 12.20 0.05 -3.45
C MET A 96 11.76 -1.02 -2.43
N THR A 97 12.56 -2.06 -2.22
CA THR A 97 12.36 -3.00 -1.10
C THR A 97 12.56 -2.32 0.25
N ARG A 98 13.56 -1.44 0.37
CA ARG A 98 13.78 -0.67 1.59
C ARG A 98 12.66 0.34 1.82
N TYR A 99 12.23 1.03 0.77
CA TYR A 99 11.06 1.92 0.80
C TYR A 99 9.83 1.18 1.34
N ALA A 100 9.47 0.05 0.75
CA ALA A 100 8.29 -0.70 1.16
C ALA A 100 8.34 -1.13 2.65
N LYS A 101 9.50 -1.60 3.10
CA LYS A 101 9.73 -1.94 4.52
C LYS A 101 9.59 -0.74 5.45
N ALA A 102 10.12 0.43 5.05
CA ALA A 102 10.02 1.65 5.84
C ALA A 102 8.57 2.13 5.94
N THR A 103 7.85 2.18 4.82
CA THR A 103 6.42 2.56 4.76
C THR A 103 5.56 1.65 5.64
N VAL A 104 5.71 0.33 5.50
CA VAL A 104 4.96 -0.62 6.34
C VAL A 104 5.37 -0.53 7.81
N GLY A 105 6.66 -0.30 8.10
CA GLY A 105 7.15 -0.09 9.45
C GLY A 105 6.51 1.12 10.13
N GLU A 106 6.35 2.23 9.40
CA GLU A 106 5.68 3.42 9.90
C GLU A 106 4.17 3.20 10.10
N ALA A 107 3.51 2.56 9.13
CA ALA A 107 2.12 2.13 9.28
C ALA A 107 1.91 1.22 10.50
N GLN A 108 2.88 0.36 10.81
CA GLN A 108 2.84 -0.51 11.98
C GLN A 108 2.96 0.26 13.29
N LYS A 109 3.85 1.26 13.38
CA LYS A 109 3.92 2.16 14.54
C LYS A 109 2.60 2.90 14.72
N GLN A 110 2.05 3.46 13.65
CA GLN A 110 0.78 4.17 13.67
C GLN A 110 -0.38 3.26 14.12
N PHE A 111 -0.44 2.02 13.60
CA PHE A 111 -1.46 1.04 13.99
C PHE A 111 -1.35 0.65 15.47
N LYS A 112 -0.14 0.39 15.97
CA LYS A 112 0.11 0.07 17.39
C LYS A 112 -0.21 1.24 18.32
N GLY A 113 0.23 2.46 17.99
CA GLY A 113 -0.05 3.66 18.77
C GLY A 113 -1.55 3.95 18.89
N ARG A 114 -2.31 3.79 17.80
CA ARG A 114 -3.79 3.91 17.83
C ARG A 114 -4.45 2.81 18.66
N ARG A 115 -3.92 1.59 18.64
CA ARG A 115 -4.45 0.48 19.45
C ARG A 115 -4.21 0.71 20.95
N GLN A 116 -3.05 1.22 21.33
CA GLN A 116 -2.74 1.56 22.73
C GLN A 116 -3.69 2.64 23.27
N LEU A 117 -3.91 3.72 22.50
CA LEU A 117 -4.87 4.78 22.87
C LEU A 117 -6.30 4.26 23.05
N ARG A 118 -6.74 3.30 22.21
CA ARG A 118 -8.08 2.71 22.31
C ARG A 118 -8.24 1.84 23.56
N ILE A 119 -7.19 1.11 23.96
CA ILE A 119 -7.19 0.31 25.19
C ILE A 119 -7.21 1.24 26.42
N GLN A 120 -6.40 2.30 26.43
CA GLN A 120 -6.36 3.27 27.53
C GLN A 120 -7.75 3.90 27.79
N LYS A 121 -8.43 4.38 26.74
CA LYS A 121 -9.78 4.96 26.86
C LYS A 121 -10.83 3.96 27.32
N SER A 122 -10.71 2.68 26.93
CA SER A 122 -11.64 1.64 27.36
C SER A 122 -11.54 1.40 28.87
N ILE A 123 -10.32 1.35 29.40
CA ILE A 123 -10.06 1.17 30.83
C ILE A 123 -10.57 2.37 31.65
N GLU A 124 -10.33 3.60 31.18
CA GLU A 124 -10.82 4.81 31.86
C GLU A 124 -12.36 4.83 31.94
N SER A 125 -13.06 4.42 30.87
CA SER A 125 -14.53 4.37 30.85
C SER A 125 -15.14 3.26 31.73
N GLU A 126 -14.36 2.23 32.08
CA GLU A 126 -14.79 1.15 32.99
C GLU A 126 -14.56 1.52 34.47
N ILE A 127 -13.59 2.39 34.76
CA ILE A 127 -13.30 2.88 36.12
C ILE A 127 -14.30 3.97 36.56
N GLU A 128 -14.88 4.72 35.62
CA GLU A 128 -15.87 5.77 35.87
C GLU A 128 -17.33 5.28 36.02
N ARG A 129 -17.58 3.96 36.03
CA ARG A 129 -18.90 3.34 36.28
C ARG A 129 -18.96 2.67 37.64
#